data_AF-A0A7M7SWR7-F1
#
_entry.id   AF-A0A7M7SWR7-F1
#
_cell.length_a   1.000
_cell.length_b   1.000
_cell.length_c   1.000
_cell.angle_alpha   90.00
_cell.angle_beta   90.00
_cell.angle_gamma   90.00
#
_symmetry.space_group_name_H-M   'P 1'
#
loop_
_entity.id
_entity.type
_entity.pdbx_description
1 polymer ?
#
loop_
_entity_poly.entity_id
_entity_poly.type
_entity_poly.pdbx_seq_one_letter_code
_entity_poly.pdbx_strand_id
1 'polypeptide(L)'
;MSGDTVLGWFRVFLPLTLIWILSSSTVECQECSTSGLNVYGGYQYVFYHDGQRTFSETRANCQSLGGDMPIIKSAEKNDFIARKLLTDGGHYYIGLEDMDEDGTYRWIDETAPGYTYWDSPLYTDQQPPYCAVMRSGSSLTGPIHGRWNRVACTSTRRHICQIPIDVDCRWQEFDESQYLIKYTPRATPSDARETCQSYGGDLAIIKTAEVNAFLKELLPPFNPSDIWLCYLFGIRMIDRGSFYWLDDTPLRYSAWRDPEPDNDGDEDCATLSSDSDMGWLDIACSRKQPFICERYQGYQRHMGGEE
;
A
#
# COMPACT_ATOMS: atom_id res chain seq x y z
N MET A 1 76.10 -56.37 6.13
CA MET A 1 74.63 -56.34 6.19
C MET A 1 74.25 -55.00 6.81
N SER A 2 73.52 -54.19 6.03
CA SER A 2 72.66 -53.05 6.38
C SER A 2 72.99 -52.20 7.62
N GLY A 3 73.31 -50.93 7.38
CA GLY A 3 73.19 -49.83 8.33
C GLY A 3 72.65 -48.59 7.61
N ASP A 4 71.58 -48.04 8.20
CA ASP A 4 71.01 -46.69 8.14
C ASP A 4 70.68 -46.01 6.80
N THR A 5 69.41 -45.55 6.68
CA THR A 5 69.08 -44.31 5.95
C THR A 5 67.68 -43.77 6.29
N VAL A 6 67.70 -42.65 7.04
CA VAL A 6 66.92 -41.39 6.91
C VAL A 6 65.42 -41.45 6.56
N LEU A 7 64.59 -41.04 7.53
CA LEU A 7 63.19 -40.61 7.37
C LEU A 7 63.10 -39.27 6.60
N GLY A 8 62.58 -39.32 5.38
CA GLY A 8 62.19 -38.15 4.58
C GLY A 8 60.70 -37.81 4.77
N TRP A 9 60.41 -36.55 5.11
CA TRP A 9 59.07 -36.00 5.25
C TRP A 9 58.46 -35.71 3.86
N PHE A 10 57.38 -36.40 3.49
CA PHE A 10 56.55 -36.01 2.35
C PHE A 10 55.42 -35.08 2.81
N ARG A 11 55.45 -33.82 2.36
CA ARG A 11 54.33 -32.88 2.47
C ARG A 11 53.32 -33.20 1.35
N VAL A 12 52.15 -33.71 1.72
CA VAL A 12 51.00 -33.81 0.82
C VAL A 12 50.28 -32.47 0.81
N PHE A 13 50.32 -31.76 -0.32
CA PHE A 13 49.48 -30.59 -0.55
C PHE A 13 48.08 -31.06 -1.00
N LEU A 14 47.06 -30.80 -0.19
CA LEU A 14 45.66 -30.93 -0.58
C LEU A 14 45.25 -29.69 -1.39
N PRO A 15 44.67 -29.82 -2.59
CA PRO A 15 44.16 -28.66 -3.32
C PRO A 15 42.87 -28.20 -2.63
N LEU A 16 42.87 -26.95 -2.16
CA LEU A 16 41.67 -26.23 -1.71
C LEU A 16 40.74 -26.05 -2.93
N THR A 17 39.73 -26.90 -3.03
CA THR A 17 38.60 -26.65 -3.92
C THR A 17 37.73 -25.58 -3.23
N LEU A 18 37.71 -24.38 -3.82
CA LEU A 18 36.77 -23.34 -3.44
C LEU A 18 35.37 -23.82 -3.83
N ILE A 19 34.63 -24.35 -2.85
CA ILE A 19 33.19 -24.57 -2.99
C ILE A 19 32.56 -23.17 -2.89
N TRP A 20 32.26 -22.59 -4.04
CA TRP A 20 31.37 -21.45 -4.10
C TRP A 20 29.98 -21.94 -3.70
N ILE A 21 29.65 -21.75 -2.41
CA ILE A 21 28.26 -21.80 -1.98
C ILE A 21 27.62 -20.58 -2.66
N LEU A 22 26.98 -20.79 -3.80
CA LEU A 22 25.97 -19.87 -4.29
C LEU A 22 24.91 -19.83 -3.19
N SER A 23 25.02 -18.86 -2.29
CA SER A 23 23.89 -18.50 -1.43
C SER A 23 22.84 -17.98 -2.40
N SER A 24 21.96 -18.88 -2.83
CA SER A 24 20.67 -18.50 -3.35
C SER A 24 20.02 -17.71 -2.23
N SER A 25 20.14 -16.39 -2.28
CA SER A 25 19.27 -15.51 -1.54
C SER A 25 17.89 -15.75 -2.16
N THR A 26 17.18 -16.76 -1.67
CA THR A 26 15.72 -16.71 -1.73
C THR A 26 15.38 -15.38 -1.09
N VAL A 27 14.95 -14.42 -1.90
CA VAL A 27 14.29 -13.23 -1.41
C VAL A 27 13.07 -13.79 -0.70
N GLU A 28 13.18 -14.02 0.61
CA GLU A 28 12.03 -14.26 1.44
C GLU A 28 11.12 -13.06 1.19
N CYS A 29 9.97 -13.33 0.57
CA CYS A 29 8.91 -12.34 0.47
C CYS A 29 8.65 -11.89 1.90
N GLN A 30 9.07 -10.67 2.23
CA GLN A 30 8.80 -10.13 3.55
C GLN A 30 7.28 -10.12 3.71
N GLU A 31 6.76 -11.03 4.54
CA GLU A 31 5.34 -11.11 4.83
C GLU A 31 4.91 -9.75 5.37
N CYS A 32 4.16 -8.97 4.57
CA CYS A 32 3.57 -7.76 5.11
C CYS A 32 2.36 -8.18 5.93
N SER A 33 2.34 -7.71 7.17
CA SER A 33 1.36 -8.11 8.16
C SER A 33 -0.02 -7.54 7.80
N THR A 34 -0.88 -8.35 7.17
CA THR A 34 -2.29 -8.02 6.85
C THR A 34 -3.21 -8.10 8.08
N SER A 35 -2.67 -8.60 9.19
CA SER A 35 -3.30 -8.66 10.49
C SER A 35 -2.30 -8.18 11.53
N GLY A 36 -2.62 -7.09 12.22
CA GLY A 36 -1.72 -6.52 13.21
C GLY A 36 -2.49 -5.77 14.26
N LEU A 37 -1.87 -5.60 15.44
CA LEU A 37 -2.50 -4.92 16.57
C LEU A 37 -3.03 -3.52 16.18
N ASN A 38 -2.39 -2.86 15.21
CA ASN A 38 -2.67 -1.50 14.76
C ASN A 38 -3.14 -1.42 13.29
N VAL A 39 -3.73 -2.48 12.74
CA VAL A 39 -4.25 -2.52 11.37
C VAL A 39 -5.79 -2.50 11.37
N TYR A 40 -6.41 -1.62 10.59
CA TYR A 40 -7.87 -1.58 10.42
C TYR A 40 -8.28 -0.89 9.13
N GLY A 41 -9.26 -1.45 8.42
CA GLY A 41 -9.91 -0.79 7.27
C GLY A 41 -8.96 -0.38 6.14
N GLY A 42 -7.90 -1.16 5.88
CA GLY A 42 -6.91 -0.88 4.83
C GLY A 42 -5.79 0.08 5.25
N TYR A 43 -5.69 0.42 6.54
CA TYR A 43 -4.65 1.32 7.06
C TYR A 43 -3.89 0.70 8.24
N GLN A 44 -2.61 1.02 8.31
CA GLN A 44 -1.77 0.82 9.48
C GLN A 44 -1.73 2.13 10.25
N TYR A 45 -2.01 2.05 11.55
CA TYR A 45 -2.04 3.20 12.43
C TYR A 45 -0.78 3.29 13.27
N VAL A 46 -0.21 4.50 13.35
CA VAL A 46 0.94 4.81 14.20
C VAL A 46 0.48 5.78 15.26
N PHE A 47 0.69 5.43 16.53
CA PHE A 47 0.25 6.21 17.70
C PHE A 47 1.45 6.88 18.35
N TYR A 48 1.49 8.20 18.33
CA TYR A 48 2.53 9.01 18.97
C TYR A 48 2.06 9.48 20.34
N HIS A 49 2.33 8.68 21.36
CA HIS A 49 1.97 8.98 22.75
C HIS A 49 2.86 10.05 23.40
N ASP A 50 4.04 10.29 22.85
CA ASP A 50 4.99 11.30 23.29
C ASP A 50 5.39 12.21 22.12
N GLY A 51 6.06 13.33 22.39
CA GLY A 51 6.50 14.24 21.33
C GLY A 51 5.33 14.98 20.67
N GLN A 52 4.72 15.91 21.39
CA GLN A 52 3.55 16.65 20.93
C GLN A 52 3.87 17.60 19.77
N ARG A 53 2.93 17.75 18.84
CA ARG A 53 3.05 18.55 17.61
C ARG A 53 1.83 19.41 17.40
N THR A 54 1.98 20.55 16.71
CA THR A 54 0.83 21.31 16.18
C THR A 54 0.11 20.51 15.10
N PHE A 55 -1.08 20.95 14.70
CA PHE A 55 -1.84 20.25 13.65
C PHE A 55 -1.06 20.19 12.32
N SER A 56 -0.49 21.33 11.89
CA SER A 56 0.31 21.41 10.66
C SER A 56 1.56 20.52 10.72
N GLU A 57 2.28 20.50 11.85
CA GLU A 57 3.45 19.63 12.03
C GLU A 57 3.06 18.15 12.07
N THR A 58 1.89 17.83 12.63
CA THR A 58 1.34 16.47 12.64
C THR A 58 1.06 15.99 11.22
N ARG A 59 0.34 16.81 10.42
CA ARG A 59 0.04 16.51 9.03
C ARG A 59 1.31 16.25 8.22
N ALA A 60 2.28 17.16 8.31
CA ALA A 60 3.57 17.02 7.64
C ALA A 60 4.32 15.74 8.06
N ASN A 61 4.26 15.38 9.35
CA ASN A 61 4.86 14.15 9.83
C ASN A 61 4.17 12.91 9.24
N CYS A 62 2.84 12.85 9.27
CA CYS A 62 2.11 11.70 8.70
C CYS A 62 2.33 11.57 7.18
N GLN A 63 2.38 12.69 6.46
CA GLN A 63 2.70 12.72 5.02
C GLN A 63 4.12 12.23 4.73
N SER A 64 5.08 12.53 5.60
CA SER A 64 6.45 11.99 5.46
C SER A 64 6.54 10.47 5.61
N LEU A 65 5.53 9.83 6.20
CA LEU A 65 5.42 8.37 6.35
C LEU A 65 4.64 7.70 5.20
N GLY A 66 4.24 8.47 4.17
CA GLY A 66 3.38 7.97 3.09
C GLY A 66 1.91 7.85 3.46
N GLY A 67 1.49 8.49 4.57
CA GLY A 67 0.10 8.51 5.04
C GLY A 67 -0.43 9.92 5.27
N ASP A 68 -1.44 10.05 6.13
CA ASP A 68 -1.90 11.34 6.64
C ASP A 68 -2.55 11.12 8.04
N MET A 69 -3.14 12.15 8.65
CA MET A 69 -3.91 12.01 9.89
C MET A 69 -5.18 11.17 9.68
N PRO A 70 -5.70 10.50 10.73
CA PRO A 70 -6.85 9.62 10.58
C PRO A 70 -8.11 10.37 10.17
N ILE A 71 -8.80 9.81 9.17
CA ILE A 71 -10.14 10.23 8.74
C ILE A 71 -11.15 9.19 9.25
N ILE A 72 -12.09 9.62 10.09
CA ILE A 72 -12.97 8.74 10.85
C ILE A 72 -14.42 8.88 10.37
N LYS A 73 -14.80 8.03 9.40
CA LYS A 73 -16.13 8.04 8.78
C LYS A 73 -17.11 7.00 9.38
N SER A 74 -16.72 6.25 10.42
CA SER A 74 -17.58 5.25 11.06
C SER A 74 -17.30 5.06 12.55
N ALA A 75 -18.30 4.55 13.28
CA ALA A 75 -18.18 4.24 14.71
C ALA A 75 -17.16 3.13 14.98
N GLU A 76 -17.09 2.14 14.09
CA GLU A 76 -16.16 1.01 14.23
C GLU A 76 -14.71 1.46 14.09
N LYS A 77 -14.42 2.37 13.14
CA LYS A 77 -13.08 2.98 13.01
C LYS A 77 -12.76 3.84 14.23
N ASN A 78 -13.72 4.61 14.72
CA ASN A 78 -13.57 5.42 15.93
C ASN A 78 -13.18 4.56 17.13
N ASP A 79 -13.93 3.49 17.37
CA ASP A 79 -13.71 2.56 18.48
C ASP A 79 -12.38 1.83 18.36
N PHE A 80 -11.99 1.42 17.15
CA PHE A 80 -10.69 0.81 16.90
C PHE A 80 -9.55 1.72 17.35
N ILE A 81 -9.57 2.99 16.95
CA ILE A 81 -8.55 3.99 17.32
C ILE A 81 -8.60 4.26 18.83
N ALA A 82 -9.80 4.49 19.38
CA ALA A 82 -9.99 4.82 20.78
C ALA A 82 -9.36 3.78 21.72
N ARG A 83 -9.59 2.48 21.47
CA ARG A 83 -9.04 1.39 22.31
C ARG A 83 -7.51 1.32 22.35
N LYS A 84 -6.80 2.03 21.47
CA LYS A 84 -5.33 2.08 21.43
C LYS A 84 -4.77 3.32 22.11
N LEU A 85 -5.61 4.26 22.53
CA LEU A 85 -5.17 5.42 23.27
C LEU A 85 -4.75 5.02 24.68
N LEU A 86 -3.83 5.81 25.25
CA LEU A 86 -3.58 5.77 26.69
C LEU A 86 -4.88 6.11 27.46
N THR A 87 -4.88 5.82 28.75
CA THR A 87 -5.99 6.16 29.67
C THR A 87 -5.54 7.20 30.70
N ASP A 88 -5.09 8.35 30.20
CA ASP A 88 -4.31 9.33 30.95
C ASP A 88 -4.83 10.78 30.87
N GLY A 89 -5.99 11.01 30.24
CA GLY A 89 -6.52 12.37 30.08
C GLY A 89 -5.97 13.12 28.85
N GLY A 90 -5.22 12.46 27.99
CA GLY A 90 -4.59 13.03 26.81
C GLY A 90 -5.53 13.42 25.67
N HIS A 91 -4.96 14.04 24.63
CA HIS A 91 -5.67 14.45 23.43
C HIS A 91 -4.80 14.13 22.19
N TYR A 92 -5.39 13.51 21.17
CA TYR A 92 -4.72 13.05 19.96
C TYR A 92 -5.32 13.73 18.73
N TYR A 93 -4.51 14.37 17.89
CA TYR A 93 -5.00 14.94 16.64
C TYR A 93 -5.62 13.88 15.73
N ILE A 94 -6.75 14.24 15.13
CA ILE A 94 -7.40 13.56 14.02
C ILE A 94 -7.52 14.55 12.85
N GLY A 95 -7.72 14.07 11.63
CA GLY A 95 -7.65 14.90 10.44
C GLY A 95 -8.89 15.77 10.17
N LEU A 96 -9.48 16.39 11.19
CA LEU A 96 -10.71 17.19 11.09
C LEU A 96 -10.45 18.61 11.61
N GLU A 97 -10.80 19.62 10.83
CA GLU A 97 -10.48 21.03 11.10
C GLU A 97 -11.60 21.99 10.64
N ASP A 98 -11.69 23.14 11.29
CA ASP A 98 -12.57 24.28 10.98
C ASP A 98 -11.66 25.49 10.73
N MET A 99 -11.19 25.58 9.48
CA MET A 99 -10.24 26.62 9.03
C MET A 99 -10.94 27.91 8.60
N ASP A 100 -12.22 27.84 8.23
CA ASP A 100 -13.02 28.99 7.82
C ASP A 100 -13.61 29.75 9.02
N GLU A 101 -13.48 29.19 10.23
CA GLU A 101 -13.97 29.75 11.49
C GLU A 101 -15.49 29.97 11.52
N ASP A 102 -16.22 29.26 10.66
CA ASP A 102 -17.67 29.35 10.52
C ASP A 102 -18.41 28.27 11.34
N GLY A 103 -17.66 27.40 12.03
CA GLY A 103 -18.18 26.25 12.75
C GLY A 103 -18.35 24.99 11.90
N THR A 104 -17.95 25.05 10.62
CA THR A 104 -18.07 23.93 9.67
C THR A 104 -16.76 23.16 9.60
N TYR A 105 -16.74 22.01 10.28
CA TYR A 105 -15.59 21.11 10.22
C TYR A 105 -15.52 20.33 8.89
N ARG A 106 -14.32 20.21 8.33
CA ARG A 106 -14.00 19.38 7.15
C ARG A 106 -12.84 18.46 7.45
N TRP A 107 -12.88 17.26 6.87
CA TRP A 107 -11.74 16.36 6.89
C TRP A 107 -10.62 16.95 6.02
N ILE A 108 -9.38 16.55 6.29
CA ILE A 108 -8.20 16.92 5.50
C ILE A 108 -8.21 16.43 4.04
N ASP A 109 -9.17 15.56 3.68
CA ASP A 109 -9.53 15.16 2.31
C ASP A 109 -10.64 16.04 1.70
N GLU A 110 -10.94 17.18 2.33
CA GLU A 110 -11.96 18.17 1.98
C GLU A 110 -13.41 17.68 2.11
N THR A 111 -13.63 16.43 2.56
CA THR A 111 -14.98 15.89 2.72
C THR A 111 -15.66 16.36 4.00
N ALA A 112 -16.99 16.51 3.95
CA ALA A 112 -17.80 16.79 5.13
C ALA A 112 -17.91 15.54 6.04
N PRO A 113 -17.98 15.70 7.37
CA PRO A 113 -18.11 14.57 8.29
C PRO A 113 -19.53 13.98 8.26
N GLY A 114 -19.68 12.79 7.65
CA GLY A 114 -20.92 12.01 7.73
C GLY A 114 -21.11 11.27 9.06
N TYR A 115 -20.03 11.08 9.82
CA TYR A 115 -20.01 10.54 11.17
C TYR A 115 -19.33 11.54 12.11
N THR A 116 -19.90 11.74 13.29
CA THR A 116 -19.31 12.59 14.33
C THR A 116 -19.43 11.95 15.69
N TYR A 117 -18.43 12.16 16.56
CA TYR A 117 -18.45 11.66 17.92
C TYR A 117 -17.99 12.70 18.94
N TRP A 118 -18.53 13.91 18.81
CA TRP A 118 -18.20 15.04 19.66
C TRP A 118 -18.56 14.83 21.13
N ASP A 119 -17.75 15.42 21.98
CA ASP A 119 -17.98 15.58 23.39
C ASP A 119 -18.84 16.82 23.69
N SER A 120 -19.46 16.85 24.87
CA SER A 120 -20.29 17.98 25.29
C SER A 120 -20.09 18.29 26.78
N PRO A 121 -19.78 19.56 27.14
CA PRO A 121 -19.58 20.71 26.26
C PRO A 121 -18.23 20.68 25.51
N LEU A 122 -18.17 21.38 24.38
CA LEU A 122 -16.90 21.68 23.71
C LEU A 122 -16.10 22.70 24.52
N TYR A 123 -14.77 22.67 24.43
CA TYR A 123 -13.93 23.69 25.07
C TYR A 123 -14.14 25.07 24.42
N THR A 124 -14.33 26.10 25.23
CA THR A 124 -14.74 27.45 24.78
C THR A 124 -13.66 28.52 24.92
N ASP A 125 -12.51 28.20 25.51
CA ASP A 125 -11.43 29.13 25.86
C ASP A 125 -10.29 29.19 24.82
N GLN A 126 -10.43 28.47 23.71
CA GLN A 126 -9.39 28.32 22.69
C GLN A 126 -9.54 29.38 21.59
N GLN A 127 -8.42 29.85 21.02
CA GLN A 127 -8.45 30.76 19.86
C GLN A 127 -8.54 29.97 18.55
N PRO A 128 -9.32 30.44 17.55
CA PRO A 128 -9.37 29.81 16.24
C PRO A 128 -8.06 30.01 15.44
N PRO A 129 -7.82 29.23 14.36
CA PRO A 129 -8.69 28.18 13.83
C PRO A 129 -8.73 26.93 14.73
N TYR A 130 -9.81 26.17 14.63
CA TYR A 130 -10.04 25.00 15.49
C TYR A 130 -9.75 23.69 14.77
N CYS A 131 -9.04 22.81 15.46
CA CYS A 131 -8.75 21.46 15.00
C CYS A 131 -9.33 20.44 15.99
N ALA A 132 -9.73 19.29 15.49
CA ALA A 132 -10.33 18.24 16.29
C ALA A 132 -9.27 17.31 16.89
N VAL A 133 -9.52 16.87 18.12
CA VAL A 133 -8.74 15.85 18.82
C VAL A 133 -9.65 14.76 19.36
N MET A 134 -9.18 13.53 19.36
CA MET A 134 -9.77 12.43 20.13
C MET A 134 -9.25 12.44 21.57
N ARG A 135 -10.14 12.34 22.55
CA ARG A 135 -9.83 12.36 23.98
C ARG A 135 -9.47 10.96 24.50
N SER A 136 -8.39 10.90 25.28
CA SER A 136 -8.03 9.79 26.15
C SER A 136 -8.71 10.03 27.51
N GLY A 137 -9.71 9.21 27.86
CA GLY A 137 -10.31 9.22 29.20
C GLY A 137 -9.46 8.51 30.26
N SER A 138 -9.83 8.56 31.54
CA SER A 138 -9.13 7.86 32.63
C SER A 138 -9.37 6.33 32.67
N SER A 139 -10.26 5.83 31.82
CA SER A 139 -10.57 4.42 31.63
C SER A 139 -11.02 4.19 30.20
N LEU A 140 -10.78 2.99 29.66
CA LEU A 140 -11.24 2.57 28.33
C LEU A 140 -12.77 2.65 28.17
N THR A 141 -13.51 2.47 29.27
CA THR A 141 -14.98 2.56 29.30
C THR A 141 -15.46 3.91 29.87
N GLY A 142 -14.54 4.87 30.04
CA GLY A 142 -14.88 6.19 30.54
C GLY A 142 -15.75 6.96 29.54
N PRO A 143 -16.67 7.83 30.01
CA PRO A 143 -17.67 8.46 29.16
C PRO A 143 -17.09 9.40 28.09
N ILE A 144 -15.86 9.87 28.30
CA ILE A 144 -15.13 10.77 27.39
C ILE A 144 -14.13 10.05 26.49
N HIS A 145 -13.78 8.79 26.80
CA HIS A 145 -12.72 8.09 26.08
C HIS A 145 -13.17 7.82 24.64
N GLY A 146 -12.36 8.24 23.66
CA GLY A 146 -12.70 8.14 22.24
C GLY A 146 -13.61 9.25 21.70
N ARG A 147 -14.16 10.14 22.54
CA ARG A 147 -14.94 11.31 22.08
C ARG A 147 -14.04 12.40 21.51
N TRP A 148 -14.59 13.23 20.63
CA TRP A 148 -13.86 14.30 19.98
C TRP A 148 -14.09 15.63 20.68
N ASN A 149 -13.09 16.48 20.73
CA ASN A 149 -13.24 17.86 21.18
C ASN A 149 -12.40 18.78 20.30
N ARG A 150 -12.61 20.09 20.41
CA ARG A 150 -11.87 21.08 19.64
C ARG A 150 -10.72 21.67 20.45
N VAL A 151 -9.65 22.02 19.76
CA VAL A 151 -8.49 22.73 20.30
C VAL A 151 -8.03 23.78 19.29
N ALA A 152 -7.28 24.79 19.73
CA ALA A 152 -6.60 25.67 18.79
C ALA A 152 -5.60 24.86 17.95
N CYS A 153 -5.61 24.98 16.63
CA CYS A 153 -4.73 24.22 15.73
C CYS A 153 -3.22 24.44 16.01
N THR A 154 -2.88 25.57 16.62
CA THR A 154 -1.53 25.95 17.04
C THR A 154 -1.09 25.27 18.34
N SER A 155 -2.00 24.61 19.06
CA SER A 155 -1.66 23.86 20.26
C SER A 155 -0.90 22.60 19.90
N THR A 156 0.12 22.25 20.68
CA THR A 156 0.78 20.94 20.54
C THR A 156 -0.07 19.85 21.21
N ARG A 157 -0.23 18.71 20.53
CA ARG A 157 -0.96 17.53 21.03
C ARG A 157 -0.24 16.26 20.62
N ARG A 158 -0.63 15.13 21.22
CA ARG A 158 -0.29 13.81 20.71
C ARG A 158 -0.97 13.61 19.37
N HIS A 159 -0.55 12.62 18.60
CA HIS A 159 -1.10 12.42 17.27
C HIS A 159 -1.13 10.97 16.85
N ILE A 160 -1.92 10.74 15.81
CA ILE A 160 -2.09 9.45 15.16
C ILE A 160 -1.84 9.70 13.68
N CYS A 161 -1.10 8.81 13.03
CA CYS A 161 -1.03 8.75 11.58
C CYS A 161 -1.78 7.50 11.10
N GLN A 162 -2.54 7.65 10.01
CA GLN A 162 -3.05 6.54 9.22
C GLN A 162 -2.18 6.43 7.96
N ILE A 163 -1.52 5.30 7.78
CA ILE A 163 -0.71 5.01 6.61
C ILE A 163 -1.51 3.98 5.81
N PRO A 164 -1.84 4.26 4.54
CA PRO A 164 -2.43 3.24 3.67
C PRO A 164 -1.57 1.99 3.75
N ILE A 165 -2.18 0.86 4.10
CA ILE A 165 -1.47 -0.41 3.93
C ILE A 165 -1.32 -0.55 2.45
N ASP A 166 -0.07 -0.58 2.04
CA ASP A 166 0.33 -0.83 0.68
C ASP A 166 -0.43 -2.09 0.23
N VAL A 167 -1.40 -1.92 -0.69
CA VAL A 167 -2.13 -3.03 -1.30
C VAL A 167 -1.14 -3.97 -2.03
N ASP A 168 0.13 -3.51 -2.12
CA ASP A 168 1.38 -4.17 -2.49
C ASP A 168 1.67 -5.47 -1.80
N CYS A 169 0.98 -5.76 -0.71
CA CYS A 169 1.28 -6.93 0.08
C CYS A 169 0.08 -7.83 0.37
N ARG A 170 -1.13 -7.44 -0.02
CA ARG A 170 -2.31 -8.28 0.13
C ARG A 170 -2.77 -8.79 -1.22
N TRP A 171 -2.56 -10.08 -1.42
CA TRP A 171 -3.18 -10.83 -2.51
C TRP A 171 -4.70 -10.81 -2.35
N GLN A 172 -5.40 -10.28 -3.35
CA GLN A 172 -6.85 -10.23 -3.45
C GLN A 172 -7.32 -11.35 -4.36
N GLU A 173 -8.29 -12.12 -3.92
CA GLU A 173 -8.75 -13.29 -4.64
C GLU A 173 -9.89 -12.93 -5.59
N PHE A 174 -9.79 -13.39 -6.83
CA PHE A 174 -10.88 -13.34 -7.79
C PHE A 174 -10.80 -14.56 -8.69
N ASP A 175 -11.87 -15.35 -8.68
CA ASP A 175 -11.94 -16.66 -9.33
C ASP A 175 -10.79 -17.59 -8.91
N GLU A 176 -10.03 -18.14 -9.85
CA GLU A 176 -8.89 -19.04 -9.59
C GLU A 176 -7.55 -18.31 -9.44
N SER A 177 -7.55 -16.98 -9.48
CA SER A 177 -6.36 -16.12 -9.43
C SER A 177 -6.30 -15.29 -8.14
N GLN A 178 -5.09 -14.83 -7.83
CA GLN A 178 -4.81 -13.84 -6.79
C GLN A 178 -4.10 -12.65 -7.41
N TYR A 179 -4.43 -11.44 -6.98
CA TYR A 179 -3.91 -10.18 -7.51
C TYR A 179 -3.25 -9.31 -6.44
N LEU A 180 -2.15 -8.65 -6.77
CA LEU A 180 -1.37 -7.80 -5.86
C LEU A 180 -1.10 -6.46 -6.53
N ILE A 181 -1.56 -5.35 -5.96
CA ILE A 181 -1.35 -4.01 -6.54
C ILE A 181 -0.06 -3.44 -5.99
N LYS A 182 0.98 -3.21 -6.78
CA LYS A 182 2.28 -2.64 -6.38
C LYS A 182 2.39 -1.12 -6.67
N TYR A 183 2.27 -0.24 -5.68
CA TYR A 183 2.40 1.20 -5.78
C TYR A 183 3.86 1.65 -5.80
N THR A 184 4.70 1.05 -4.94
CA THR A 184 6.11 1.46 -4.78
C THR A 184 7.09 0.29 -4.60
N PRO A 185 8.33 0.42 -5.13
CA PRO A 185 8.77 1.48 -6.04
C PRO A 185 8.07 1.37 -7.40
N ARG A 186 7.88 2.50 -8.09
CA ARG A 186 7.43 2.48 -9.48
C ARG A 186 8.48 1.80 -10.34
N ALA A 187 8.05 0.93 -11.24
CA ALA A 187 8.91 0.06 -12.01
C ALA A 187 8.63 0.19 -13.50
N THR A 188 9.64 -0.07 -14.34
CA THR A 188 9.37 -0.28 -15.76
C THR A 188 8.56 -1.59 -15.92
N PRO A 189 7.79 -1.78 -16.99
CA PRO A 189 7.13 -3.05 -17.29
C PRO A 189 8.03 -4.29 -17.12
N SER A 190 9.30 -4.20 -17.55
CA SER A 190 10.27 -5.29 -17.37
C SER A 190 10.60 -5.56 -15.91
N ASP A 191 10.95 -4.51 -15.15
CA ASP A 191 11.29 -4.64 -13.72
C ASP A 191 10.06 -5.07 -12.88
N ALA A 192 8.88 -4.59 -13.26
CA ALA A 192 7.60 -4.94 -12.64
C ALA A 192 7.29 -6.43 -12.83
N ARG A 193 7.50 -6.93 -14.05
CA ARG A 193 7.39 -8.36 -14.38
C ARG A 193 8.34 -9.22 -13.57
N GLU A 194 9.62 -8.86 -13.50
CA GLU A 194 10.60 -9.57 -12.68
C GLU A 194 10.17 -9.61 -11.20
N THR A 195 9.63 -8.49 -10.69
CA THR A 195 9.11 -8.42 -9.32
C THR A 195 7.93 -9.37 -9.13
N CYS A 196 6.94 -9.38 -10.01
CA CYS A 196 5.79 -10.29 -9.90
C CYS A 196 6.21 -11.78 -10.01
N GLN A 197 7.18 -12.08 -10.86
CA GLN A 197 7.78 -13.41 -10.97
C GLN A 197 8.49 -13.83 -9.68
N SER A 198 9.17 -12.91 -9.00
CA SER A 198 9.76 -13.19 -7.69
C SER A 198 8.73 -13.55 -6.61
N TYR A 199 7.46 -13.17 -6.78
CA TYR A 199 6.35 -13.52 -5.89
C TYR A 199 5.57 -14.78 -6.30
N GLY A 200 6.09 -15.54 -7.27
CA GLY A 200 5.47 -16.76 -7.80
C GLY A 200 4.32 -16.51 -8.76
N GLY A 201 4.30 -15.35 -9.42
CA GLY A 201 3.28 -14.94 -10.39
C GLY A 201 3.88 -14.34 -11.67
N ASP A 202 3.14 -13.47 -12.33
CA ASP A 202 3.60 -12.58 -13.41
C ASP A 202 2.75 -11.29 -13.35
N LEU A 203 2.97 -10.31 -14.23
CA LEU A 203 2.05 -9.18 -14.37
C LEU A 203 0.64 -9.68 -14.75
N ALA A 204 -0.38 -9.05 -14.19
CA ALA A 204 -1.77 -9.48 -14.35
C ALA A 204 -2.26 -9.40 -15.80
N ILE A 205 -2.98 -10.41 -16.26
CA ILE A 205 -3.61 -10.45 -17.58
C ILE A 205 -5.12 -10.20 -17.47
N ILE A 206 -5.62 -9.17 -18.14
CA ILE A 206 -7.01 -8.73 -17.97
C ILE A 206 -7.88 -9.33 -19.08
N LYS A 207 -8.18 -10.63 -18.99
CA LYS A 207 -8.85 -11.36 -20.07
C LYS A 207 -10.36 -11.15 -20.21
N THR A 208 -11.02 -10.55 -19.21
CA THR A 208 -12.46 -10.35 -19.23
C THR A 208 -12.88 -9.03 -18.58
N ALA A 209 -14.13 -8.63 -18.82
CA ALA A 209 -14.73 -7.44 -18.22
C ALA A 209 -14.83 -7.55 -16.69
N GLU A 210 -15.06 -8.75 -16.18
CA GLU A 210 -15.18 -9.03 -14.76
C GLU A 210 -13.82 -8.84 -14.05
N VAL A 211 -12.73 -9.35 -14.63
CA VAL A 211 -11.37 -9.11 -14.11
C VAL A 211 -11.04 -7.62 -14.16
N ASN A 212 -11.36 -6.94 -15.25
CA ASN A 212 -11.13 -5.50 -15.37
C ASN A 212 -11.88 -4.70 -14.29
N ALA A 213 -13.16 -5.00 -14.07
CA ALA A 213 -13.97 -4.36 -13.05
C ALA A 213 -13.42 -4.63 -11.64
N PHE A 214 -13.11 -5.89 -11.33
CA PHE A 214 -12.52 -6.29 -10.07
C PHE A 214 -11.22 -5.52 -9.78
N LEU A 215 -10.29 -5.45 -10.74
CA LEU A 215 -9.04 -4.74 -10.54
C LEU A 215 -9.26 -3.25 -10.29
N LYS A 216 -10.20 -2.60 -11.00
CA LYS A 216 -10.53 -1.17 -10.77
C LYS A 216 -11.04 -0.92 -9.36
N GLU A 217 -11.78 -1.86 -8.77
CA GLU A 217 -12.25 -1.76 -7.37
C GLU A 217 -11.10 -1.84 -6.34
N LEU A 218 -9.96 -2.44 -6.70
CA LEU A 218 -8.77 -2.52 -5.84
C LEU A 218 -7.89 -1.27 -5.90
N LEU A 219 -8.01 -0.48 -6.96
CA LEU A 219 -7.21 0.73 -7.15
C LEU A 219 -7.74 1.88 -6.28
N PRO A 220 -6.89 2.85 -5.88
CA PRO A 220 -7.36 4.04 -5.17
C PRO A 220 -8.38 4.80 -6.01
N PRO A 221 -9.32 5.53 -5.39
CA PRO A 221 -10.23 6.40 -6.12
C PRO A 221 -9.47 7.33 -7.07
N PHE A 222 -10.02 7.51 -8.26
CA PHE A 222 -9.40 8.37 -9.26
C PHE A 222 -9.16 9.77 -8.70
N ASN A 223 -7.94 10.27 -8.88
CA ASN A 223 -7.54 11.61 -8.48
C ASN A 223 -7.41 12.50 -9.71
N PRO A 224 -8.33 13.45 -9.96
CA PRO A 224 -8.26 14.35 -11.11
C PRO A 224 -6.99 15.22 -11.15
N SER A 225 -6.31 15.38 -10.00
CA SER A 225 -5.04 16.12 -9.91
C SER A 225 -3.82 15.29 -10.29
N ASP A 226 -3.94 13.96 -10.38
CA ASP A 226 -2.88 13.04 -10.81
C ASP A 226 -3.43 12.02 -11.81
N ILE A 227 -3.85 12.53 -12.97
CA ILE A 227 -4.43 11.74 -14.07
C ILE A 227 -3.48 10.67 -14.64
N TRP A 228 -2.21 10.69 -14.26
CA TRP A 228 -1.17 9.77 -14.74
C TRP A 228 -0.89 8.61 -13.77
N LEU A 229 -1.59 8.57 -12.63
CA LEU A 229 -1.52 7.45 -11.69
C LEU A 229 -2.29 6.24 -12.27
N CYS A 230 -1.61 5.48 -13.12
CA CYS A 230 -2.12 4.29 -13.78
C CYS A 230 -1.18 3.09 -13.54
N TYR A 231 -1.72 1.88 -13.57
CA TYR A 231 -1.08 0.65 -13.09
C TYR A 231 -0.75 -0.28 -14.25
N LEU A 232 0.52 -0.67 -14.39
CA LEU A 232 0.98 -1.62 -15.39
C LEU A 232 0.31 -2.98 -15.21
N PHE A 233 -0.09 -3.58 -16.32
CA PHE A 233 -0.53 -4.96 -16.40
C PHE A 233 0.16 -5.68 -17.57
N GLY A 234 0.03 -6.99 -17.61
CA GLY A 234 0.82 -7.89 -18.45
C GLY A 234 0.32 -7.96 -19.89
N ILE A 235 0.72 -7.00 -20.72
CA ILE A 235 0.49 -7.03 -22.17
C ILE A 235 1.81 -6.79 -22.91
N ARG A 236 1.92 -7.27 -24.15
CA ARG A 236 3.06 -6.95 -25.03
C ARG A 236 2.60 -6.76 -26.46
N MET A 237 3.20 -5.81 -27.17
CA MET A 237 3.11 -5.74 -28.63
C MET A 237 4.15 -6.69 -29.25
N ILE A 238 3.76 -7.46 -30.27
CA ILE A 238 4.69 -8.38 -30.96
C ILE A 238 5.01 -7.89 -32.38
N ASP A 239 4.01 -7.48 -33.16
CA ASP A 239 4.20 -6.98 -34.54
C ASP A 239 3.01 -6.12 -35.02
N ARG A 240 3.30 -5.02 -35.74
CA ARG A 240 2.32 -4.17 -36.46
C ARG A 240 1.10 -3.73 -35.65
N GLY A 241 1.28 -3.31 -34.39
CA GLY A 241 0.17 -2.84 -33.55
C GLY A 241 -0.73 -3.95 -32.99
N SER A 242 -0.32 -5.22 -33.08
CA SER A 242 -1.06 -6.33 -32.48
C SER A 242 -0.56 -6.64 -31.07
N PHE A 243 -1.45 -6.50 -30.10
CA PHE A 243 -1.20 -6.82 -28.70
C PHE A 243 -1.53 -8.29 -28.36
N TYR A 244 -0.71 -8.87 -27.48
CA TYR A 244 -0.87 -10.20 -26.93
C TYR A 244 -0.73 -10.15 -25.41
N TRP A 245 -1.37 -11.09 -24.73
CA TRP A 245 -1.14 -11.35 -23.32
C TRP A 245 0.25 -11.97 -23.11
N LEU A 246 0.79 -11.86 -21.89
CA LEU A 246 2.11 -12.44 -21.55
C LEU A 246 2.15 -13.98 -21.63
N ASP A 247 0.99 -14.64 -21.71
CA ASP A 247 0.84 -16.08 -21.90
C ASP A 247 0.67 -16.49 -23.38
N ASP A 248 1.04 -15.59 -24.29
CA ASP A 248 0.98 -15.75 -25.75
C ASP A 248 -0.45 -15.87 -26.33
N THR A 249 -1.50 -15.67 -25.53
CA THR A 249 -2.87 -15.67 -26.04
C THR A 249 -3.24 -14.33 -26.70
N PRO A 250 -4.07 -14.34 -27.77
CA PRO A 250 -4.43 -13.11 -28.47
C PRO A 250 -5.39 -12.24 -27.63
N LEU A 251 -5.34 -10.93 -27.87
CA LEU A 251 -6.22 -9.95 -27.22
C LEU A 251 -7.67 -10.07 -27.71
N ARG A 252 -8.49 -10.89 -27.03
CA ARG A 252 -9.93 -11.05 -27.32
C ARG A 252 -10.83 -10.07 -26.59
N TYR A 253 -10.39 -9.62 -25.42
CA TYR A 253 -11.03 -8.59 -24.64
C TYR A 253 -10.08 -7.41 -24.57
N SER A 254 -10.61 -6.21 -24.78
CA SER A 254 -9.91 -4.97 -24.54
C SER A 254 -10.85 -3.96 -23.93
N ALA A 255 -10.28 -3.11 -23.09
CA ALA A 255 -11.00 -1.97 -22.52
C ALA A 255 -10.19 -0.70 -22.75
N TRP A 256 -9.58 -0.53 -23.94
CA TRP A 256 -8.87 0.70 -24.29
C TRP A 256 -9.77 1.91 -24.15
N ARG A 257 -9.22 3.02 -23.67
CA ARG A 257 -9.89 4.32 -23.66
C ARG A 257 -9.99 4.82 -25.10
N ASP A 258 -11.08 5.46 -25.53
CA ASP A 258 -11.05 6.16 -26.83
C ASP A 258 -10.14 7.41 -26.73
N PRO A 259 -9.17 7.63 -27.64
CA PRO A 259 -8.90 6.95 -28.92
C PRO A 259 -7.76 5.90 -28.90
N GLU A 260 -7.36 5.41 -27.73
CA GLU A 260 -6.30 4.41 -27.53
C GLU A 260 -6.63 3.02 -28.12
N PRO A 261 -5.61 2.20 -28.44
CA PRO A 261 -4.19 2.55 -28.42
C PRO A 261 -3.84 3.45 -29.62
N ASP A 262 -3.25 4.62 -29.35
CA ASP A 262 -2.88 5.58 -30.40
C ASP A 262 -1.44 5.39 -30.91
N ASN A 263 -0.64 4.60 -30.19
CA ASN A 263 0.75 4.29 -30.46
C ASN A 263 1.61 5.55 -30.68
N ASP A 264 1.34 6.63 -29.95
CA ASP A 264 2.08 7.90 -30.04
C ASP A 264 3.49 7.76 -29.45
N GLY A 265 4.44 7.39 -30.30
CA GLY A 265 5.86 7.35 -29.94
C GLY A 265 6.36 6.02 -29.39
N ASP A 266 5.85 4.89 -29.91
CA ASP A 266 6.31 3.52 -29.61
C ASP A 266 5.86 3.05 -28.21
N GLU A 267 4.55 3.03 -28.01
CA GLU A 267 3.88 2.74 -26.74
C GLU A 267 3.44 1.27 -26.66
N ASP A 268 4.41 0.37 -26.49
CA ASP A 268 4.19 -1.09 -26.54
C ASP A 268 3.65 -1.70 -25.23
N CYS A 269 3.41 -0.88 -24.21
CA CYS A 269 3.01 -1.29 -22.86
C CYS A 269 1.69 -0.62 -22.48
N ALA A 270 0.96 -1.16 -21.50
CA ALA A 270 -0.33 -0.60 -21.12
C ALA A 270 -0.51 -0.44 -19.60
N THR A 271 -1.40 0.48 -19.24
CA THR A 271 -1.78 0.76 -17.86
C THR A 271 -3.29 0.83 -17.67
N LEU A 272 -3.73 0.49 -16.46
CA LEU A 272 -5.12 0.56 -16.00
C LEU A 272 -5.28 1.72 -15.01
N SER A 273 -6.38 2.48 -15.10
CA SER A 273 -6.78 3.51 -14.13
C SER A 273 -8.09 3.15 -13.43
N SER A 274 -8.37 3.78 -12.28
CA SER A 274 -9.62 3.64 -11.53
C SER A 274 -10.75 4.56 -12.01
N ASP A 275 -10.49 5.49 -12.94
CA ASP A 275 -11.52 6.37 -13.52
C ASP A 275 -12.62 5.55 -14.22
N SER A 276 -13.90 5.92 -14.05
CA SER A 276 -15.02 5.28 -14.74
C SER A 276 -14.95 5.42 -16.26
N ASP A 277 -14.41 6.53 -16.77
CA ASP A 277 -14.43 6.88 -18.20
C ASP A 277 -13.11 6.53 -18.91
N MET A 278 -12.04 6.26 -18.16
CA MET A 278 -10.76 5.86 -18.74
C MET A 278 -10.59 4.34 -18.71
N GLY A 279 -10.57 3.79 -19.92
CA GLY A 279 -10.09 2.45 -20.22
C GLY A 279 -8.57 2.30 -20.01
N TRP A 280 -7.97 1.30 -20.64
CA TRP A 280 -6.53 1.12 -20.71
C TRP A 280 -5.89 2.22 -21.54
N LEU A 281 -4.68 2.62 -21.15
CA LEU A 281 -3.82 3.52 -21.90
C LEU A 281 -2.59 2.76 -22.34
N ASP A 282 -2.21 2.85 -23.61
CA ASP A 282 -0.85 2.54 -24.00
C ASP A 282 0.09 3.62 -23.47
N ILE A 283 1.31 3.17 -23.14
CA ILE A 283 2.38 4.02 -22.64
C ILE A 283 3.73 3.51 -23.16
N ALA A 284 4.68 4.42 -23.31
CA ALA A 284 6.06 4.03 -23.56
C ALA A 284 6.59 3.08 -22.47
N CYS A 285 7.14 1.92 -22.87
CA CYS A 285 7.65 0.89 -21.96
C CYS A 285 8.86 1.34 -21.09
N SER A 286 9.39 2.55 -21.31
CA SER A 286 10.41 3.16 -20.45
C SER A 286 9.83 3.85 -19.21
N ARG A 287 8.51 4.06 -19.15
CA ARG A 287 7.85 4.73 -18.03
C ARG A 287 7.81 3.83 -16.79
N LYS A 288 8.14 4.43 -15.66
CA LYS A 288 8.04 3.79 -14.34
C LYS A 288 6.68 4.08 -13.74
N GLN A 289 5.91 3.02 -13.50
CA GLN A 289 4.56 3.11 -12.96
C GLN A 289 4.34 2.13 -11.82
N PRO A 290 3.30 2.31 -11.00
CA PRO A 290 2.80 1.22 -10.18
C PRO A 290 2.30 0.08 -11.10
N PHE A 291 2.13 -1.12 -10.57
CA PHE A 291 1.87 -2.33 -11.37
C PHE A 291 0.99 -3.34 -10.65
N ILE A 292 0.46 -4.33 -11.37
CA ILE A 292 -0.43 -5.36 -10.83
C ILE A 292 0.19 -6.72 -11.09
N CYS A 293 0.45 -7.49 -10.04
CA CYS A 293 0.84 -8.89 -10.16
C CYS A 293 -0.38 -9.81 -10.09
N GLU A 294 -0.28 -10.96 -10.74
CA GLU A 294 -1.23 -12.07 -10.70
C GLU A 294 -0.50 -13.39 -10.44
N ARG A 295 -1.12 -14.29 -9.68
CA ARG A 295 -0.69 -15.69 -9.57
C ARG A 295 -1.89 -16.62 -9.46
N TYR A 296 -1.73 -17.87 -9.93
CA TYR A 296 -2.79 -18.87 -9.92
C TYR A 296 -2.87 -19.62 -8.57
N GLN A 297 -4.07 -19.82 -8.02
CA GLN A 297 -4.27 -20.50 -6.74
C GLN A 297 -3.90 -21.99 -6.77
N GLY A 298 -3.98 -22.65 -7.93
CA GLY A 298 -3.81 -24.09 -8.06
C GLY A 298 -2.39 -24.62 -7.77
N TYR A 299 -1.37 -23.77 -7.68
CA TYR A 299 0.00 -24.22 -7.40
C TYR A 299 0.22 -24.66 -5.94
N GLN A 300 -0.59 -24.17 -4.99
CA GLN A 300 -0.46 -24.56 -3.58
C GLN A 300 -1.26 -25.82 -3.19
N ARG A 301 -2.22 -26.26 -4.01
CA ARG A 301 -3.01 -27.48 -3.76
C ARG A 301 -2.35 -28.78 -4.24
N HIS A 302 -1.25 -28.71 -4.99
CA HIS A 302 -0.51 -29.90 -5.44
C HIS A 302 0.79 -30.18 -4.69
N MET A 303 1.19 -29.30 -3.76
CA MET A 303 2.35 -29.52 -2.88
C MET A 303 1.95 -29.97 -1.46
N GLY A 304 0.66 -29.92 -1.12
CA GLY A 304 0.09 -30.58 0.06
C GLY A 304 -0.44 -31.96 -0.32
N GLY A 305 0.45 -32.85 -0.74
CA GLY A 305 0.13 -34.24 -1.04
C GLY A 305 -0.45 -34.96 0.17
N GLU A 306 -1.42 -35.82 -0.11
CA GLU A 306 -2.00 -36.81 0.78
C GLU A 306 -0.93 -37.61 1.55
N GLU A 307 -1.02 -37.61 2.89
CA GLU A 307 -0.77 -38.77 3.77
C GLU A 307 -1.68 -38.67 5.01
#